data_AF-A0A151QNT6-F1
#
_entry.id   AF-A0A151QNT6-F1
#
_cell.length_a   1.000
_cell.length_b   1.000
_cell.length_c   1.000
_cell.angle_alpha   90.00
_cell.angle_beta   90.00
_cell.angle_gamma   90.00
#
_symmetry.space_group_name_H-M   'P 1'
#
loop_
_entity.id
_entity.type
_entity.pdbx_description
1 polymer ?
#
loop_
_entity_poly.entity_id
_entity_poly.type
_entity_poly.pdbx_seq_one_letter_code
_entity_poly.pdbx_strand_id
1 'polypeptide(L)' 'MSTLTTKKFDGLRTMHEHVIEMTNIAARLKSFGMAMNENFLVQFILNSLLTEYDPFQMSYNTMKDKWNVHELHSMLV' A
#
# COMPACT_ATOMS: atom_id res chain seq x y z
N MET A 1 -4.92 7.08 17.48
CA MET A 1 -5.28 6.61 16.12
C MET A 1 -4.10 6.81 15.16
N SER A 2 -2.87 6.44 15.56
CA SER A 2 -1.65 6.96 14.90
C SER A 2 -0.61 5.88 14.62
N THR A 3 -0.99 4.60 14.61
CA THR A 3 -0.07 3.50 14.36
C THR A 3 -0.18 2.99 12.91
N LEU A 4 -1.33 3.23 12.26
CA LEU A 4 -1.55 2.83 10.86
C LEU A 4 -0.79 3.76 9.90
N THR A 5 -0.75 5.06 10.18
CA THR A 5 -0.13 6.08 9.29
C THR A 5 1.40 6.12 9.35
N THR A 6 2.04 5.23 10.12
CA THR A 6 3.46 5.39 10.52
C THR A 6 4.34 4.22 10.07
N LYS A 7 3.76 3.11 9.57
CA LYS A 7 4.53 2.06 8.93
C LYS A 7 4.89 2.50 7.52
N LYS A 8 6.00 3.24 7.42
CA LYS A 8 6.66 3.52 6.16
C LYS A 8 7.59 2.36 5.81
N PHE A 9 7.75 2.12 4.52
CA PHE A 9 8.78 1.26 3.99
C PHE A 9 10.13 1.78 4.48
N ASP A 10 10.89 0.93 5.17
CA ASP A 10 12.15 1.30 5.82
C ASP A 10 13.36 1.09 4.88
N GLY A 11 13.14 0.58 3.66
CA GLY A 11 14.20 0.25 2.71
C GLY A 11 15.04 -0.98 3.09
N LEU A 12 14.79 -1.56 4.28
CA LEU A 12 15.54 -2.71 4.80
C LEU A 12 14.95 -4.04 4.35
N ARG A 13 13.65 -4.05 4.03
CA ARG A 13 12.89 -5.23 3.60
C ARG A 13 12.59 -5.13 2.11
N THR A 14 12.27 -6.25 1.48
CA THR A 14 11.88 -6.22 0.07
C THR A 14 10.50 -5.59 -0.11
N MET A 15 10.24 -5.02 -1.30
CA MET A 15 8.91 -4.51 -1.68
C MET A 15 7.82 -5.57 -1.54
N HIS A 16 8.17 -6.82 -1.86
CA HIS A 16 7.29 -7.97 -1.70
C HIS A 16 6.87 -8.20 -0.24
N GLU A 17 7.84 -8.22 0.69
CA GLU A 17 7.57 -8.38 2.13
C GLU A 17 6.74 -7.23 2.68
N HIS A 18 6.98 -6.01 2.20
CA HIS A 18 6.22 -4.83 2.60
C HIS A 18 4.75 -4.92 2.16
N VAL A 19 4.49 -5.32 0.91
CA VAL A 19 3.12 -5.51 0.38
C VAL A 19 2.37 -6.60 1.16
N ILE A 20 3.04 -7.72 1.49
CA ILE A 20 2.46 -8.79 2.32
C ILE A 20 2.09 -8.26 3.70
N GLU A 21 2.99 -7.50 4.34
CA GLU A 21 2.76 -6.96 5.67
C GLU A 21 1.55 -6.02 5.69
N MET A 22 1.45 -5.13 4.70
CA MET A 22 0.34 -4.19 4.55
C MET A 22 -0.99 -4.91 4.29
N THR A 23 -0.97 -5.96 3.47
CA THR A 23 -2.14 -6.80 3.21
C THR A 23 -2.59 -7.54 4.48
N ASN A 24 -1.65 -8.02 5.30
CA ASN A 24 -1.96 -8.66 6.57
C ASN A 24 -2.57 -7.66 7.57
N ILE A 25 -2.09 -6.42 7.61
CA ILE A 25 -2.70 -5.34 8.42
C ILE A 25 -4.14 -5.09 7.97
N ALA A 26 -4.39 -5.02 6.66
CA ALA A 26 -5.74 -4.84 6.11
C ALA A 26 -6.67 -6.02 6.44
N ALA A 27 -6.18 -7.25 6.35
CA ALA A 27 -6.91 -8.45 6.76
C ALA A 27 -7.26 -8.42 8.25
N ARG A 28 -6.32 -7.97 9.09
CA ARG A 28 -6.54 -7.81 10.53
C ARG A 28 -7.57 -6.70 10.82
N LEU A 29 -7.54 -5.57 10.12
CA LEU A 29 -8.57 -4.53 10.24
C LEU A 29 -9.95 -5.03 9.83
N LYS A 30 -10.03 -5.83 8.77
CA LYS A 30 -11.26 -6.50 8.35
C LYS A 30 -11.83 -7.39 9.46
N SER A 31 -10.98 -8.08 10.23
CA SER A 31 -11.42 -8.87 11.38
C SER A 31 -12.00 -8.02 12.53
N PHE A 32 -11.60 -6.75 12.63
CA PHE A 32 -12.15 -5.79 13.58
C PHE A 32 -13.42 -5.09 13.07
N GLY A 33 -13.99 -5.52 11.93
CA GLY A 33 -15.15 -4.88 11.31
C GLY A 33 -14.81 -3.63 10.50
N MET A 34 -13.53 -3.25 10.42
CA MET A 34 -13.03 -2.18 9.56
C MET A 34 -12.56 -2.76 8.23
N ALA A 35 -13.50 -3.17 7.39
CA ALA A 35 -13.18 -3.59 6.03
C ALA A 35 -12.63 -2.40 5.23
N MET A 36 -11.36 -2.48 4.82
CA MET A 36 -10.80 -1.58 3.81
C MET A 36 -11.29 -2.01 2.42
N ASN A 37 -11.65 -1.04 1.58
CA ASN A 37 -11.83 -1.34 0.16
C ASN A 37 -10.45 -1.53 -0.51
N GLU A 38 -10.44 -2.18 -1.68
CA GLU A 38 -9.21 -2.47 -2.42
C GLU A 38 -8.46 -1.17 -2.80
N ASN A 39 -9.18 -0.14 -3.23
CA ASN A 39 -8.57 1.15 -3.60
C ASN A 39 -7.85 1.83 -2.42
N PHE A 40 -8.40 1.73 -1.21
CA PHE A 40 -7.83 2.31 0.00
C PHE A 40 -6.62 1.48 0.46
N LEU A 41 -6.65 0.16 0.27
CA LEU A 41 -5.47 -0.68 0.50
C LEU A 41 -4.33 -0.31 -0.46
N VAL A 42 -4.62 -0.12 -1.76
CA VAL A 42 -3.63 0.31 -2.76
C VAL A 42 -3.06 1.69 -2.40
N GLN A 43 -3.92 2.66 -2.06
CA GLN A 43 -3.46 3.97 -1.60
C GLN A 43 -2.66 3.90 -0.29
N PHE A 44 -3.03 2.99 0.61
CA PHE A 44 -2.33 2.81 1.88
C PHE A 44 -0.93 2.23 1.66
N ILE A 45 -0.79 1.25 0.77
CA ILE A 45 0.51 0.73 0.33
C ILE A 45 1.32 1.84 -0.34
N LEU A 46 0.75 2.58 -1.29
CA LEU A 46 1.45 3.68 -1.97
C LEU A 46 1.95 4.77 -1.01
N ASN A 47 1.11 5.24 -0.08
CA ASN A 47 1.49 6.25 0.92
C ASN A 47 2.54 5.76 1.92
N SER A 48 2.69 4.44 2.07
CA SER A 48 3.73 3.86 2.92
C SER A 48 5.07 3.72 2.20
N LEU A 49 5.11 3.81 0.87
CA LEU A 49 6.38 3.73 0.14
C LEU A 49 7.28 4.92 0.52
N LEU A 50 8.58 4.74 0.37
CA LEU A 50 9.55 5.82 0.55
C LEU A 50 9.26 6.95 -0.45
N THR A 51 9.70 8.17 -0.13
CA THR A 51 9.66 9.34 -1.03
C THR A 51 10.38 9.12 -2.36
N GLU A 52 11.20 8.09 -2.47
CA GLU A 52 11.82 7.68 -3.74
C GLU A 52 10.78 7.16 -4.76
N TYR A 53 9.60 6.74 -4.29
CA TYR A 53 8.47 6.30 -5.11
C TYR A 53 7.40 7.40 -5.31
N ASP A 54 7.71 8.66 -4.97
CA ASP A 54 6.80 9.79 -5.17
C ASP A 54 6.32 9.93 -6.64
N PRO A 55 7.17 9.75 -7.68
CA PRO A 55 6.72 9.74 -9.07
C PRO A 55 5.71 8.62 -9.38
N PHE A 56 5.83 7.48 -8.68
CA PHE A 56 4.94 6.34 -8.83
C PHE A 56 3.55 6.65 -8.24
N GLN A 57 3.52 7.28 -7.06
CA GLN A 57 2.28 7.79 -6.46
C GLN A 57 1.63 8.88 -7.32
N MET A 58 2.42 9.79 -7.88
CA MET A 58 1.94 10.85 -8.77
C MET A 58 1.35 10.28 -10.07
N SER A 59 1.96 9.23 -10.62
CA SER A 59 1.45 8.48 -11.76
C SER A 59 0.11 7.82 -11.42
N TYR A 60 0.03 7.07 -10.32
CA TYR A 60 -1.23 6.46 -9.87
C TYR A 60 -2.35 7.50 -9.65
N ASN A 61 -2.03 8.67 -9.11
CA ASN A 61 -3.01 9.73 -8.88
C ASN A 61 -3.59 10.30 -10.18
N THR A 62 -2.77 10.42 -11.23
CA THR A 62 -3.19 10.91 -12.56
C THR A 62 -3.84 9.85 -13.44
N MET A 63 -3.63 8.56 -13.14
CA MET A 63 -4.32 7.46 -13.81
C MET A 63 -5.82 7.44 -13.51
N LYS A 64 -6.62 7.37 -14.58
CA LYS A 64 -8.07 7.15 -14.52
C LYS A 64 -8.40 5.74 -14.05
N ASP A 65 -7.69 4.75 -14.61
CA ASP A 65 -7.80 3.35 -14.21
C ASP A 65 -6.89 3.09 -13.01
N LYS A 66 -7.50 2.80 -11.86
CA LYS A 66 -6.77 2.54 -10.62
C LYS A 66 -6.31 1.08 -10.61
N TRP A 67 -5.03 0.88 -10.35
CA TRP A 67 -4.47 -0.44 -10.12
C TRP A 67 -5.12 -1.13 -8.94
N ASN A 68 -5.32 -2.44 -9.08
CA ASN A 68 -5.59 -3.33 -7.95
C ASN A 68 -4.28 -3.74 -7.25
N VAL A 69 -4.39 -4.48 -6.15
CA VAL A 69 -3.22 -4.90 -5.35
C VAL A 69 -2.29 -5.83 -6.14
N HIS A 70 -2.82 -6.67 -7.04
CA HIS A 70 -1.99 -7.53 -7.89
C HIS A 70 -1.17 -6.73 -8.91
N GLU A 71 -1.79 -5.74 -9.56
CA GLU A 71 -1.11 -4.87 -10.51
C GLU A 71 -0.04 -4.03 -9.81
N LEU A 72 -0.36 -3.49 -8.63
CA LEU A 72 0.60 -2.77 -7.81
C LEU A 72 1.80 -3.66 -7.45
N HIS A 73 1.55 -4.90 -7.05
CA HIS A 73 2.59 -5.87 -6.72
C HIS A 73 3.49 -6.17 -7.92
N SER A 74 2.92 -6.33 -9.12
CA SER A 74 3.68 -6.56 -10.35
C SER A 74 4.52 -5.37 -10.81
N MET A 75 4.20 -4.14 -10.37
CA MET A 75 4.97 -2.93 -10.70
C MET A 75 6.08 -2.65 -9.68
N LEU A 76 5.95 -3.20 -8.46
CA LEU A 76 6.90 -3.03 -7.36
C LEU A 76 7.96 -4.15 -7.28
N VAL A 77 7.77 -5.26 -8.01
CA VAL A 77 8.68 -6.41 -8.12
C VAL A 77 9.36 -6.41 -9.48
#